data_AF-A0A0J8BDI3-F1
#
_entry.id   AF-A0A0J8BDI3-F1
#
_cell.length_a   1.000
_cell.length_b   1.000
_cell.length_c   1.000
_cell.angle_alpha   90.00
_cell.angle_beta   90.00
_cell.angle_gamma   90.00
#
_symmetry.space_group_name_H-M   'P 1'
#
loop_
_entity.id
_entity.type
_entity.pdbx_description
1 polymer ?
#
loop_
_entity_poly.entity_id
_entity_poly.type
_entity_poly.pdbx_seq_one_letter_code
_entity_poly.pdbx_strand_id
1 'polypeptide(L)' 'MLNCGGASADSKNQWKHMGQDEKKMAVQEEMKRMHQLPANSTYVTHRLRVLNKILQLMSIQRSISEDEELELLFSGLSI' A
#
# COMPACT_ATOMS: atom_id res chain seq x y z
N MET A 1 -24.73 -13.17 14.82
CA MET A 1 -24.75 -12.36 13.59
C MET A 1 -23.34 -11.82 13.40
N LEU A 2 -22.62 -12.29 12.38
CA LEU A 2 -21.28 -11.78 12.05
C LEU A 2 -21.46 -10.40 11.40
N ASN A 3 -20.92 -9.38 12.04
CA ASN A 3 -21.05 -7.99 11.61
C ASN A 3 -20.14 -7.77 10.38
N CYS A 4 -20.76 -7.74 9.20
CA CYS A 4 -20.11 -7.37 7.95
C CYS A 4 -20.27 -5.86 7.73
N GLY A 5 -19.16 -5.16 7.48
CA GLY A 5 -19.18 -3.85 6.82
C GLY A 5 -18.84 -2.67 7.71
N GLY A 6 -17.58 -2.24 7.66
CA GLY A 6 -17.13 -0.98 8.28
C GLY A 6 -15.67 -0.61 8.02
N ALA A 7 -14.81 -1.56 7.66
CA ALA A 7 -13.36 -1.33 7.65
C ALA A 7 -12.83 -0.46 6.48
N SER A 8 -13.58 -0.26 5.38
CA SER A 8 -12.99 0.30 4.15
C SER A 8 -12.76 1.82 4.17
N ALA A 9 -13.55 2.59 4.93
CA ALA A 9 -13.40 4.05 4.97
C ALA A 9 -12.31 4.47 5.97
N ASP A 10 -12.26 3.79 7.12
CA ASP A 10 -11.33 4.09 8.21
C ASP A 10 -9.87 3.80 7.83
N SER A 11 -9.61 2.74 7.06
CA SER A 11 -8.25 2.39 6.64
C SER A 11 -7.63 3.40 5.67
N LYS A 12 -8.42 4.01 4.78
CA LYS A 12 -7.91 5.05 3.85
C LYS A 12 -7.53 6.32 4.60
N ASN A 13 -8.35 6.74 5.56
CA ASN A 13 -8.07 7.91 6.39
C ASN A 13 -6.88 7.65 7.32
N GLN A 14 -6.80 6.46 7.93
CA GLN A 14 -5.66 6.06 8.76
C GLN A 14 -4.35 6.11 7.96
N TRP A 15 -4.32 5.59 6.73
CA TRP A 15 -3.12 5.66 5.88
C TRP A 15 -2.71 7.10 5.57
N LYS A 16 -3.64 8.03 5.33
CA LYS A 16 -3.30 9.43 5.08
C LYS A 16 -2.65 10.09 6.31
N HIS A 17 -3.02 9.69 7.52
CA HIS A 17 -2.48 10.22 8.77
C HIS A 17 -1.18 9.57 9.24
N MET A 18 -0.81 8.39 8.74
CA MET A 18 0.43 7.70 9.13
C MET A 18 1.69 8.39 8.58
N GLY A 19 2.73 8.42 9.42
CA GLY A 19 4.07 8.86 9.03
C GLY A 19 4.70 7.95 7.96
N GLN A 20 5.75 8.43 7.27
CA GLN A 20 6.43 7.63 6.24
C GLN A 20 7.04 6.34 6.81
N ASP A 21 7.66 6.41 7.99
CA ASP A 21 8.24 5.24 8.66
C ASP A 21 7.18 4.24 9.11
N GLU A 22 6.05 4.72 9.62
CA GLU A 22 4.91 3.88 10.01
C GLU A 22 4.32 3.15 8.81
N LYS A 23 4.15 3.85 7.68
CA LYS A 23 3.73 3.23 6.40
C LYS A 23 4.70 2.15 5.97
N LYS A 24 6.01 2.41 6.08
CA LYS A 24 7.05 1.46 5.68
C LYS A 24 7.01 0.22 6.58
N MET A 25 6.85 0.39 7.89
CA MET A 25 6.66 -0.70 8.84
C MET A 25 5.43 -1.55 8.50
N ALA A 26 4.29 -0.92 8.23
CA ALA A 26 3.07 -1.64 7.87
C ALA A 26 3.24 -2.53 6.62
N VAL A 27 3.99 -2.04 5.61
CA VAL A 27 4.32 -2.83 4.41
C VAL A 27 5.27 -3.99 4.74
N GLN A 28 6.27 -3.78 5.61
CA GLN A 28 7.19 -4.82 6.05
C GLN A 28 6.49 -5.93 6.86
N GLU A 29 5.51 -5.57 7.69
CA GLU A 29 4.69 -6.55 8.42
C GLU A 29 3.84 -7.39 7.47
N GLU A 30 3.22 -6.77 6.46
CA GLU A 30 2.49 -7.51 5.44
C GLU A 30 3.41 -8.45 4.65
N MET A 31 4.62 -8.01 4.32
CA MET A 31 5.61 -8.91 3.72
C MET A 31 5.90 -10.10 4.61
N LYS A 32 6.14 -9.90 5.92
CA LYS A 32 6.33 -11.01 6.86
C LYS A 32 5.14 -11.96 6.87
N ARG A 33 3.91 -11.45 6.87
CA ARG A 33 2.70 -12.29 6.76
C ARG A 33 2.68 -13.11 5.48
N MET A 34 3.06 -12.52 4.34
CA MET A 34 3.14 -13.25 3.07
C MET A 34 4.20 -14.35 3.06
N HIS A 35 5.33 -14.15 3.73
CA HIS A 35 6.37 -15.19 3.83
C HIS A 35 5.98 -16.38 4.72
N GLN A 36 4.94 -16.25 5.55
CA GLN A 36 4.41 -17.36 6.34
C GLN A 36 3.45 -18.26 5.54
N LEU A 37 3.05 -17.82 4.34
CA LEU A 37 2.13 -18.55 3.48
C LEU A 37 2.89 -19.44 2.47
N PRO A 38 2.23 -20.49 1.94
CA PRO A 38 2.83 -21.33 0.90
C PRO A 38 3.21 -20.52 -0.36
N ALA A 39 4.48 -20.62 -0.73
CA ALA A 39 5.07 -19.88 -1.86
C ALA A 39 4.52 -20.28 -3.23
N ASN A 40 3.86 -21.43 -3.34
CA ASN A 40 3.24 -21.91 -4.58
C ASN A 40 1.90 -21.23 -4.90
N SER A 41 1.39 -20.36 -4.02
CA SER A 41 0.16 -19.63 -4.31
C SER A 41 0.42 -18.44 -5.23
N THR A 42 -0.37 -18.33 -6.31
CA THR A 42 -0.35 -17.19 -7.23
C THR A 42 -0.60 -15.87 -6.49
N TYR A 43 -1.46 -15.89 -5.47
CA TYR A 43 -1.74 -14.74 -4.61
C TYR A 43 -0.48 -14.24 -3.90
N VAL A 44 0.26 -15.11 -3.19
CA VAL A 44 1.48 -14.71 -2.47
C VAL A 44 2.52 -14.14 -3.42
N THR A 45 2.73 -14.81 -4.56
CA THR A 45 3.68 -14.32 -5.58
C THR A 45 3.28 -12.92 -6.08
N HIS A 46 2.01 -12.73 -6.42
CA HIS A 46 1.53 -11.43 -6.90
C HIS A 46 1.62 -10.36 -5.80
N ARG A 47 1.16 -10.68 -4.59
CA ARG A 47 1.15 -9.77 -3.44
C ARG A 47 2.55 -9.30 -3.07
N LEU A 48 3.53 -10.21 -3.03
CA LEU A 48 4.93 -9.85 -2.79
C LEU A 48 5.49 -8.91 -3.86
N ARG A 49 5.13 -9.08 -5.15
CA ARG A 49 5.55 -8.14 -6.21
C ARG A 49 4.99 -6.75 -5.98
N VAL A 50 3.70 -6.65 -5.63
CA VAL A 50 3.05 -5.36 -5.33
C VAL A 50 3.71 -4.69 -4.13
N LEU A 51 3.93 -5.43 -3.03
CA LEU A 51 4.56 -4.88 -1.83
C LEU A 51 6.00 -4.41 -2.08
N ASN A 52 6.77 -5.16 -2.87
CA ASN A 52 8.10 -4.74 -3.28
C ASN A 52 8.05 -3.44 -4.09
N LYS A 53 7.09 -3.32 -5.01
CA LYS A 53 6.94 -2.08 -5.79
C LYS A 53 6.56 -0.90 -4.90
N ILE A 54 5.69 -1.10 -3.90
CA ILE A 54 5.33 -0.06 -2.94
C ILE A 54 6.58 0.40 -2.16
N LEU A 55 7.39 -0.51 -1.64
CA LEU A 55 8.62 -0.14 -0.91
C LEU A 55 9.61 0.65 -1.78
N GLN A 56 9.79 0.24 -3.03
CA GLN A 56 10.62 0.99 -3.97
C GLN A 56 10.07 2.40 -4.18
N LEU A 57 8.76 2.55 -4.42
CA LEU A 57 8.13 3.85 -4.59
C LEU A 57 8.23 4.74 -3.36
N MET A 58 8.20 4.16 -2.16
CA MET A 58 8.38 4.90 -0.90
C MET A 58 9.83 5.35 -0.66
N SER A 59 10.81 4.70 -1.28
CA SER A 59 12.23 5.08 -1.18
C SER A 59 12.62 6.23 -2.11
N ILE A 60 11.76 6.59 -3.06
CA ILE A 60 12.01 7.68 -3.99
C ILE A 60 11.74 9.00 -3.26
N GLN A 61 12.75 9.85 -3.17
CA GLN A 61 12.58 11.23 -2.76
C GLN A 61 11.83 11.97 -3.87
N ARG A 62 10.67 12.54 -3.55
CA ARG A 62 9.92 13.41 -4.47
C ARG A 62 9.88 14.84 -3.96
N SER A 63 9.89 15.76 -4.91
CA SER A 63 9.58 17.15 -4.68
C SER A 63 8.06 17.37 -4.61
N ILE A 64 7.66 18.51 -4.04
CA ILE A 64 6.25 18.90 -3.94
C ILE A 64 5.60 18.96 -5.33
N SER A 65 6.30 19.50 -6.33
CA SER A 65 5.81 19.61 -7.70
C SER A 65 5.57 18.24 -8.36
N GLU A 66 6.43 17.26 -8.09
CA GLU A 66 6.26 15.90 -8.62
C GLU A 66 5.07 15.19 -7.97
N ASP A 67 4.86 15.38 -6.66
CA ASP A 67 3.70 14.83 -5.97
C ASP A 67 2.37 15.44 -6.48
N GLU A 68 2.36 16.75 -6.76
CA GLU A 68 1.19 17.43 -7.35
C GLU A 68 0.89 16.94 -8.77
N GLU A 69 1.91 16.80 -9.62
CA GLU A 69 1.77 16.26 -10.97
C GLU A 69 1.25 14.82 -10.96
N LEU A 70 1.75 13.99 -10.03
CA LEU A 70 1.29 12.61 -9.85
C LEU A 70 -0.18 12.55 -9.42
N GLU A 71 -0.59 13.37 -8.44
CA GLU A 71 -1.99 13.43 -8.00
C GLU A 71 -2.91 13.87 -9.15
N LEU A 72 -2.49 14.87 -9.94
CA LEU A 72 -3.24 15.32 -11.12
C LEU A 72 -3.36 14.19 -12.16
N LEU A 73 -2.26 13.50 -12.47
CA LEU A 73 -2.27 12.37 -13.40
C LEU A 73 -3.25 11.29 -12.93
N PHE A 74 -3.22 10.92 -11.66
CA PHE A 74 -4.12 9.91 -11.09
C PHE A 74 -5.57 10.37 -11.06
N SER A 75 -5.84 11.65 -10.85
CA SER A 75 -7.21 12.21 -10.90
C SER A 75 -7.85 12.10 -12.29
N GLY A 76 -7.02 12.07 -13.34
CA GLY A 76 -7.45 11.89 -14.73
C GLY A 76 -7.65 10.42 -15.14
N LEU A 77 -7.16 9.46 -14.35
CA LEU A 77 -7.38 8.03 -14.61
C LEU A 77 -8.74 7.61 -14.04
N SER A 78 -9.68 7.26 -14.91
CA SER A 78 -10.97 6.67 -14.52
C SER A 78 -10.77 5.20 -14.12
N ILE A 79 -10.09 4.95 -13.00
CA ILE A 79 -9.83 3.61 -12.43
C ILE A 79 -10.68 3.34 -11.20
#